data_AF-A0A963ZWP4-F1
#
_entry.id   AF-A0A963ZWP4-F1
#
_cell.length_a   1.000
_cell.length_b   1.000
_cell.length_c   1.000
_cell.angle_alpha   90.00
_cell.angle_beta   90.00
_cell.angle_gamma   90.00
#
_symmetry.space_group_name_H-M   'P 1'
#
loop_
_entity.id
_entity.type
_entity.pdbx_description
1 polymer ?
#
loop_
_entity_poly.entity_id
_entity_poly.type
_entity_poly.pdbx_seq_one_letter_code
_entity_poly.pdbx_strand_id
1 'polypeptide(L)'
;MRNKLQKFTAFADTLLPHETEYLLSVQRFDDDERLAILRLIDYNCRNIYQFTPYGEEIDKRKYSHLKNWITEQLRSIDVDVHFEWIMETERRIMTDVILPEEEKGLLKSIRNYRHPIFFFTQFYELAQNYRHFLLIRLRYADHALVDAFLNNYRTDYLRSKEINDKINLATIDIVEQYQSNLKESIQWEEWLKEVYYDEQLDGLNRYLALVRLTFIGLNYRKLDSLVSKFEYQDELFKKGAYYSKRILLNYYSNRLLLHSKFKEFDKAAYYGRLSVRVKNHDYLFYVTNLCAVLLRQGKAVEALAVMKSASAEARTTQNLHSKVGYVAFYIECMNQNGRFRNAENYAHSFLQAYKKEIFEYRWHIFFSAYLEAILQQHKFHKILQLVHQHRLLDKEKQYQANANYLPTILWYYAAAEYLEGLIKEKELSQILLEFIEKLDGASGKTRHVVDLLKQLKPHIPVSVDKTQDRMVEKGLLVFKF
;
A
#
# COMPACT_ATOMS: atom_id res chain seq x y z
N MET A 1 15.27 -35.00 1.19
CA MET A 1 16.12 -34.59 2.33
C MET A 1 15.53 -33.32 2.93
N ARG A 2 15.24 -33.29 4.25
CA ARG A 2 14.77 -32.08 4.94
C ARG A 2 15.93 -31.09 5.04
N ASN A 3 15.78 -29.90 4.47
CA ASN A 3 16.80 -28.85 4.50
C ASN A 3 17.03 -28.42 5.98
N LYS A 4 18.27 -28.53 6.48
CA LYS A 4 18.60 -28.53 7.93
C LYS A 4 18.24 -27.22 8.66
N LEU A 5 17.95 -26.13 7.93
CA LEU A 5 17.62 -24.81 8.49
C LEU A 5 16.32 -24.19 7.92
N GLN A 6 15.48 -24.97 7.23
CA GLN A 6 14.29 -24.45 6.55
C GLN A 6 13.38 -23.56 7.42
N LYS A 7 13.16 -23.93 8.69
CA LYS A 7 12.33 -23.15 9.64
C LYS A 7 12.96 -21.82 10.01
N PHE A 8 14.29 -21.77 10.09
CA PHE A 8 15.02 -20.54 10.39
C PHE A 8 15.04 -19.63 9.16
N THR A 9 15.33 -20.18 7.98
CA THR A 9 15.25 -19.44 6.71
C THR A 9 13.87 -18.83 6.52
N ALA A 10 12.80 -19.62 6.67
CA ALA A 10 11.43 -19.12 6.54
C ALA A 10 11.09 -18.04 7.57
N PHE A 11 11.67 -18.09 8.78
CA PHE A 11 11.54 -17.01 9.77
C PHE A 11 12.29 -15.75 9.34
N ALA A 12 13.56 -15.90 8.93
CA ALA A 12 14.40 -14.79 8.50
C ALA A 12 13.83 -14.07 7.27
N ASP A 13 13.21 -14.79 6.35
CA ASP A 13 12.55 -14.25 5.16
C ASP A 13 11.34 -13.34 5.51
N THR A 14 10.80 -13.43 6.72
CA THR A 14 9.72 -12.55 7.20
C THR A 14 10.20 -11.24 7.82
N LEU A 15 11.50 -11.13 8.10
CA LEU A 15 12.10 -9.92 8.66
C LEU A 15 12.20 -8.83 7.61
N LEU A 16 12.31 -7.58 8.01
CA LEU A 16 12.43 -6.42 7.13
C LEU A 16 13.76 -5.67 7.36
N PRO A 17 14.33 -4.98 6.35
CA PRO A 17 15.61 -4.28 6.49
C PRO A 17 15.73 -3.36 7.71
N HIS A 18 14.68 -2.57 8.01
CA HIS A 18 14.66 -1.71 9.19
C HIS A 18 14.65 -2.49 10.52
N GLU A 19 14.03 -3.68 10.54
CA GLU A 19 14.05 -4.54 11.72
C GLU A 19 15.47 -5.04 11.98
N THR A 20 16.16 -5.50 10.94
CA THR A 20 17.54 -6.02 11.06
C THR A 20 18.55 -4.92 11.37
N GLU A 21 18.35 -3.72 10.83
CA GLU A 21 19.16 -2.55 11.16
C GLU A 21 19.02 -2.14 12.62
N TYR A 22 17.77 -2.08 13.12
CA TYR A 22 17.50 -1.84 14.53
C TYR A 22 18.18 -2.91 15.41
N LEU A 23 18.00 -4.19 15.08
CA LEU A 23 18.58 -5.31 15.83
C LEU A 23 20.12 -5.23 15.88
N LEU A 24 20.76 -4.89 14.76
CA LEU A 24 22.22 -4.66 14.72
C LEU A 24 22.66 -3.47 15.58
N SER A 25 21.81 -2.45 15.75
CA SER A 25 22.11 -1.28 16.57
C SER A 25 21.99 -1.54 18.08
N VAL A 26 21.16 -2.50 18.50
CA VAL A 26 20.89 -2.79 19.92
C VAL A 26 21.56 -4.07 20.43
N GLN A 27 22.05 -4.94 19.54
CA GLN A 27 22.71 -6.19 19.93
C GLN A 27 23.96 -5.92 20.78
N ARG A 28 24.21 -6.82 21.74
CA ARG A 28 25.40 -6.86 22.60
C ARG A 28 25.91 -8.30 22.72
N PHE A 29 26.11 -8.96 21.58
CA PHE A 29 26.55 -10.35 21.57
C PHE A 29 28.05 -10.45 21.83
N ASP A 30 28.43 -11.28 22.80
CA ASP A 30 29.83 -11.69 22.99
C ASP A 30 30.22 -12.86 22.07
N ASP A 31 29.25 -13.49 21.41
CA ASP A 31 29.41 -14.65 20.52
C ASP A 31 29.47 -14.18 19.05
N ASP A 32 30.67 -14.20 18.47
CA ASP A 32 30.93 -13.78 17.09
C ASP A 32 30.09 -14.54 16.06
N GLU A 33 29.77 -15.82 16.29
CA GLU A 33 28.94 -16.59 15.35
C GLU A 33 27.50 -16.08 15.34
N ARG A 34 26.96 -15.63 16.47
CA ARG A 34 25.60 -15.05 16.52
C ARG A 34 25.56 -13.71 15.79
N LEU A 35 26.59 -12.89 15.96
CA LEU A 35 26.72 -11.63 15.24
C LEU A 35 26.89 -11.86 13.73
N ALA A 36 27.68 -12.85 13.33
CA ALA A 36 27.83 -13.23 11.93
C ALA A 36 26.50 -13.69 11.32
N ILE A 37 25.71 -14.51 12.03
CA ILE A 37 24.37 -14.89 11.57
C ILE A 37 23.47 -13.65 11.45
N LEU A 38 23.44 -12.75 12.45
CA LEU A 38 22.59 -11.55 12.39
C LEU A 38 22.97 -10.62 11.22
N ARG A 39 24.26 -10.44 10.95
CA ARG A 39 24.75 -9.69 9.78
C ARG A 39 24.35 -10.36 8.46
N LEU A 40 24.37 -11.69 8.40
CA LEU A 40 23.91 -12.43 7.23
C LEU A 40 22.39 -12.31 7.02
N ILE A 41 21.60 -12.29 8.11
CA ILE A 41 20.16 -12.00 8.03
C ILE A 41 19.94 -10.59 7.46
N ASP A 42 20.65 -9.57 7.97
CA ASP A 42 20.53 -8.19 7.46
C ASP A 42 20.91 -8.11 5.97
N TYR A 43 22.02 -8.74 5.59
CA TYR A 43 22.46 -8.84 4.19
C TYR A 43 21.35 -9.44 3.31
N ASN A 44 20.79 -10.58 3.69
CA ASN A 44 19.71 -11.23 2.94
C ASN A 44 18.42 -10.39 2.92
N CYS A 45 18.12 -9.64 3.98
CA CYS A 45 16.96 -8.76 4.04
C CYS A 45 17.07 -7.59 3.06
N ARG A 46 18.26 -7.01 2.90
CA ARG A 46 18.57 -5.91 1.96
C ARG A 46 18.76 -6.39 0.53
N ASN A 47 19.32 -7.59 0.34
CA ASN A 47 19.64 -8.14 -0.98
C ASN A 47 18.59 -9.18 -1.41
N ILE A 48 17.36 -8.71 -1.61
CA ILE A 48 16.18 -9.58 -1.83
C ILE A 48 16.23 -10.42 -3.10
N TYR A 49 17.16 -10.12 -4.01
CA TYR A 49 17.39 -10.86 -5.25
C TYR A 49 18.59 -11.83 -5.16
N GLN A 50 19.38 -11.75 -4.10
CA GLN A 50 20.61 -12.52 -3.90
C GLN A 50 20.60 -13.14 -2.50
N PHE A 51 20.02 -14.32 -2.38
CA PHE A 51 19.99 -15.06 -1.13
C PHE A 51 21.32 -15.77 -0.90
N THR A 52 21.93 -15.53 0.25
CA THR A 52 23.11 -16.26 0.73
C THR A 52 22.69 -17.29 1.78
N PRO A 53 22.94 -18.60 1.56
CA PRO A 53 22.57 -19.65 2.51
C PRO A 53 23.23 -19.52 3.89
N TYR A 54 22.51 -19.94 4.92
CA TYR A 54 23.03 -20.01 6.30
C TYR A 54 23.94 -21.24 6.47
N GLY A 55 25.01 -21.10 7.26
CA GLY A 55 25.99 -22.17 7.50
C GLY A 55 25.41 -23.39 8.24
N GLU A 56 25.39 -24.54 7.58
CA GLU A 56 24.85 -25.78 8.18
C GLU A 56 25.73 -26.38 9.30
N GLU A 57 27.00 -25.95 9.38
CA GLU A 57 27.97 -26.41 10.38
C GLU A 57 27.86 -25.67 11.71
N ILE A 58 27.11 -24.55 11.77
CA ILE A 58 26.90 -23.80 13.03
C ILE A 58 25.88 -24.54 13.90
N ASP A 59 26.11 -24.57 15.22
CA ASP A 59 25.18 -25.19 16.17
C ASP A 59 23.76 -24.62 16.02
N LYS A 60 22.81 -25.53 15.77
CA LYS A 60 21.36 -25.23 15.65
C LYS A 60 20.81 -24.45 16.83
N ARG A 61 21.37 -24.63 18.04
CA ARG A 61 20.97 -23.88 19.24
C ARG A 61 21.21 -22.38 19.08
N LYS A 62 22.24 -21.96 18.34
CA LYS A 62 22.52 -20.54 18.06
C LYS A 62 21.45 -19.92 17.18
N TYR A 63 20.99 -20.64 16.14
CA TYR A 63 19.86 -20.21 15.31
C TYR A 63 18.56 -20.08 16.10
N SER A 64 18.25 -21.06 16.95
CA SER A 64 17.06 -21.01 17.82
C SER A 64 17.12 -19.87 18.82
N HIS A 65 18.27 -19.67 19.47
CA HIS A 65 18.47 -18.56 20.40
C HIS A 65 18.31 -17.21 19.69
N LEU A 66 18.96 -17.04 18.54
CA LEU A 66 18.88 -15.78 17.79
C LEU A 66 17.44 -15.50 17.34
N LYS A 67 16.72 -16.51 16.87
CA LYS A 67 15.29 -16.37 16.53
C LYS A 67 14.46 -15.87 17.71
N ASN A 68 14.64 -16.44 18.90
CA ASN A 68 13.91 -16.04 20.10
C ASN A 68 14.27 -14.61 20.49
N TRP A 69 15.57 -14.30 20.54
CA TRP A 69 16.06 -12.96 20.85
C TRP A 69 15.51 -11.91 19.88
N ILE A 70 15.55 -12.15 18.56
CA ILE A 70 14.97 -11.25 17.55
C ILE A 70 13.48 -11.02 17.82
N THR A 71 12.74 -12.11 18.07
CA THR A 71 11.30 -12.04 18.33
C THR A 71 11.01 -11.20 19.57
N GLU A 72 11.75 -11.39 20.65
CA GLU A 72 11.59 -10.64 21.91
C GLU A 72 11.94 -9.16 21.73
N GLN A 73 13.07 -8.85 21.08
CA GLN A 73 13.48 -7.47 20.84
C GLN A 73 12.47 -6.71 20.00
N LEU A 74 12.01 -7.28 18.87
CA LEU A 74 11.02 -6.62 18.03
C LEU A 74 9.68 -6.47 18.74
N ARG A 75 9.22 -7.47 19.51
CA ARG A 75 7.98 -7.35 20.30
C ARG A 75 8.06 -6.26 21.37
N SER A 76 9.25 -6.02 21.94
CA SER A 76 9.44 -5.02 23.00
C SER A 76 9.28 -3.57 22.52
N ILE A 77 9.46 -3.32 21.22
CA ILE A 77 9.28 -2.00 20.59
C ILE A 77 8.03 -1.92 19.70
N ASP A 78 7.28 -3.03 19.55
CA ASP A 78 6.11 -3.08 18.67
C ASP A 78 4.93 -2.34 19.30
N VAL A 79 4.53 -1.23 18.69
CA VAL A 79 3.43 -0.40 19.19
C VAL A 79 2.09 -1.14 19.15
N ASP A 80 1.88 -2.07 18.22
CA ASP A 80 0.64 -2.84 18.14
C ASP A 80 0.58 -3.86 19.30
N VAL A 81 1.71 -4.45 19.72
CA VAL A 81 1.79 -5.31 20.92
C VAL A 81 1.53 -4.50 22.20
N HIS A 82 2.08 -3.29 22.28
CA HIS A 82 1.81 -2.40 23.41
C HIS A 82 0.32 -2.01 23.49
N PHE A 83 -0.31 -1.75 22.33
CA PHE A 83 -1.74 -1.46 22.26
C PHE A 83 -2.61 -2.62 22.73
N GLU A 84 -2.32 -3.85 22.28
CA GLU A 84 -3.02 -5.05 22.76
C GLU A 84 -2.93 -5.20 24.27
N TRP A 85 -1.76 -4.92 24.86
CA TRP A 85 -1.58 -4.94 26.31
C TRP A 85 -2.42 -3.88 27.03
N ILE A 86 -2.51 -2.65 26.49
CA ILE A 86 -3.38 -1.58 27.04
C ILE A 86 -4.83 -2.06 27.07
N MET A 87 -5.35 -2.51 25.93
CA MET A 87 -6.76 -2.89 25.78
C MET A 87 -7.13 -4.09 26.67
N GLU A 88 -6.26 -5.11 26.75
CA GLU A 88 -6.51 -6.28 27.59
C GLU A 88 -6.48 -5.93 29.07
N THR A 89 -5.55 -5.06 29.50
CA THR A 89 -5.48 -4.59 30.89
C THR A 89 -6.71 -3.77 31.25
N GLU A 90 -7.14 -2.86 30.37
CA GLU A 90 -8.36 -2.08 30.55
C GLU A 90 -9.59 -2.97 30.69
N ARG A 91 -9.77 -3.93 29.78
CA ARG A 91 -10.86 -4.91 29.84
C ARG A 91 -10.91 -5.62 31.18
N ARG A 92 -9.75 -6.04 31.71
CA ARG A 92 -9.67 -6.73 33.01
C ARG A 92 -10.00 -5.83 34.19
N ILE A 93 -9.62 -4.56 34.13
CA ILE A 93 -10.00 -3.56 35.15
C ILE A 93 -11.51 -3.32 35.11
N MET A 94 -12.08 -3.09 33.93
CA MET A 94 -13.51 -2.83 33.76
C MET A 94 -14.40 -4.01 34.16
N THR A 95 -13.87 -5.22 34.08
CA THR A 95 -14.58 -6.47 34.46
C THR A 95 -14.19 -7.00 35.84
N ASP A 96 -13.38 -6.26 36.59
CA ASP A 96 -12.90 -6.63 37.93
C ASP A 96 -12.17 -8.00 38.01
N VAL A 97 -11.52 -8.44 36.92
CA VAL A 97 -10.76 -9.71 36.85
C VAL A 97 -9.23 -9.52 36.79
N ILE A 98 -8.76 -8.28 36.94
CA ILE A 98 -7.31 -7.99 36.94
C ILE A 98 -6.60 -8.67 38.11
N LEU A 99 -5.45 -9.29 37.83
CA LEU A 99 -4.65 -9.99 38.83
C LEU A 99 -3.61 -9.06 39.49
N PRO A 100 -3.14 -9.37 40.72
CA PRO A 100 -2.14 -8.53 41.41
C PRO A 100 -0.84 -8.31 40.63
N GLU A 101 -0.36 -9.30 39.88
CA GLU A 101 0.85 -9.17 39.05
C GLU A 101 0.64 -8.24 37.84
N GLU A 102 -0.59 -8.18 37.32
CA GLU A 102 -0.97 -7.29 36.21
C GLU A 102 -1.08 -5.85 36.70
N GLU A 103 -1.64 -5.64 37.88
CA GLU A 103 -1.65 -4.34 38.54
C GLU A 103 -0.23 -3.82 38.81
N LYS A 104 0.67 -4.68 39.32
CA LYS A 104 2.10 -4.32 39.49
C LYS A 104 2.73 -3.92 38.16
N GLY A 105 2.40 -4.63 37.08
CA GLY A 105 2.82 -4.31 35.72
C GLY A 105 2.36 -2.91 35.30
N LEU A 106 1.06 -2.62 35.43
CA LEU A 106 0.49 -1.31 35.11
C LEU A 106 1.10 -0.17 35.92
N LEU A 107 1.20 -0.33 37.24
CA LEU A 107 1.80 0.67 38.13
C LEU A 107 3.27 0.93 37.79
N LYS A 108 4.03 -0.12 37.40
CA LYS A 108 5.40 0.03 36.91
C LYS A 108 5.47 0.80 35.61
N SER A 109 4.53 0.56 34.68
CA SER A 109 4.44 1.31 33.41
C SER A 109 4.10 2.78 33.64
N ILE A 110 3.18 3.10 34.56
CA ILE A 110 2.83 4.48 34.94
C ILE A 110 4.04 5.18 35.58
N ARG A 111 4.74 4.51 36.50
CA ARG A 111 5.91 5.06 37.19
C ARG A 111 7.08 5.36 36.25
N ASN A 112 7.32 4.48 35.28
CA ASN A 112 8.44 4.60 34.34
C ASN A 112 8.03 5.24 33.01
N TYR A 113 6.88 5.90 32.97
CA TYR A 113 6.32 6.45 31.74
C TYR A 113 7.25 7.49 31.12
N ARG A 114 7.47 7.38 29.81
CA ARG A 114 8.22 8.34 29.00
C ARG A 114 7.28 8.96 27.97
N HIS A 115 7.00 10.25 28.14
CA HIS A 115 6.07 10.98 27.27
C HIS A 115 6.76 11.47 25.98
N PRO A 116 6.05 11.48 24.82
CA PRO A 116 4.82 10.75 24.52
C PRO A 116 5.12 9.36 23.93
N ILE A 117 4.33 8.35 24.32
CA ILE A 117 4.29 7.06 23.62
C ILE A 117 3.38 7.11 22.38
N PHE A 118 3.39 6.06 21.55
CA PHE A 118 2.55 6.01 20.34
C PHE A 118 1.05 6.07 20.64
N PHE A 119 0.56 5.27 21.59
CA PHE A 119 -0.85 5.19 21.99
C PHE A 119 -1.11 5.93 23.31
N PHE A 120 -0.64 7.18 23.41
CA PHE A 120 -0.72 7.94 24.66
C PHE A 120 -2.16 8.15 25.13
N THR A 121 -3.07 8.54 24.24
CA THR A 121 -4.49 8.78 24.58
C THR A 121 -5.13 7.56 25.24
N GLN A 122 -4.91 6.36 24.69
CA GLN A 122 -5.49 5.13 25.23
C GLN A 122 -4.82 4.70 26.53
N PHE A 123 -3.51 4.91 26.67
CA PHE A 123 -2.84 4.66 27.95
C PHE A 123 -3.32 5.60 29.05
N TYR A 124 -3.61 6.85 28.71
CA TYR A 124 -4.19 7.83 29.64
C TYR A 124 -5.60 7.40 30.07
N GLU A 125 -6.46 6.97 29.14
CA GLU A 125 -7.81 6.46 29.43
C GLU A 125 -7.78 5.21 30.32
N LEU A 126 -6.87 4.27 30.05
CA LEU A 126 -6.60 3.12 30.92
C LEU A 126 -6.27 3.56 32.35
N ALA A 127 -5.39 4.55 32.52
CA ALA A 127 -5.05 5.09 33.84
C ALA A 127 -6.24 5.76 34.52
N GLN A 128 -7.13 6.44 33.77
CA GLN A 128 -8.38 6.99 34.32
C GLN A 128 -9.30 5.90 34.87
N ASN A 129 -9.51 4.84 34.09
CA ASN A 129 -10.32 3.69 34.49
C ASN A 129 -9.71 2.98 35.72
N TYR A 130 -8.40 2.84 35.75
CA TYR A 130 -7.70 2.28 36.91
C TYR A 130 -7.81 3.15 38.16
N ARG A 131 -7.74 4.48 38.04
CA ARG A 131 -7.95 5.39 39.18
C ARG A 131 -9.34 5.17 39.81
N HIS A 132 -10.38 5.03 38.99
CA HIS A 132 -11.74 4.73 39.48
C HIS A 132 -11.80 3.39 40.22
N PHE A 133 -11.19 2.36 39.64
CA PHE A 133 -11.08 1.03 40.25
C PHE A 133 -10.41 1.08 41.65
N LEU A 134 -9.33 1.86 41.79
CA LEU A 134 -8.60 2.02 43.04
C LEU A 134 -9.38 2.79 44.11
N LEU A 135 -10.10 3.85 43.72
CA LEU A 135 -10.81 4.73 44.64
C LEU A 135 -11.94 3.99 45.37
N ILE A 136 -12.74 3.22 44.64
CA ILE A 136 -13.84 2.40 45.21
C ILE A 136 -13.29 1.37 46.22
N ARG A 137 -12.06 0.90 45.99
CA ARG A 137 -11.38 -0.12 46.80
C ARG A 137 -10.45 0.45 47.87
N LEU A 138 -10.49 1.77 48.11
CA LEU A 138 -9.72 2.46 49.16
C LEU A 138 -8.19 2.26 49.05
N ARG A 139 -7.65 2.07 47.83
CA ARG A 139 -6.22 1.85 47.59
C ARG A 139 -5.45 3.17 47.43
N TYR A 140 -5.32 3.91 48.53
CA TYR A 140 -4.85 5.30 48.52
C TYR A 140 -3.44 5.54 47.95
N ALA A 141 -2.47 4.66 48.26
CA ALA A 141 -1.08 4.84 47.81
C ALA A 141 -0.96 4.68 46.29
N ASP A 142 -1.56 3.62 45.73
CA ASP A 142 -1.61 3.38 44.30
C ASP A 142 -2.42 4.49 43.60
N HIS A 143 -3.53 4.92 44.21
CA HIS A 143 -4.36 6.01 43.70
C HIS A 143 -3.55 7.31 43.56
N ALA A 144 -2.75 7.70 44.56
CA ALA A 144 -1.96 8.92 44.52
C ALA A 144 -0.97 8.93 43.34
N LEU A 145 -0.32 7.80 43.05
CA LEU A 145 0.57 7.65 41.89
C LEU A 145 -0.18 7.86 40.57
N VAL A 146 -1.33 7.20 40.42
CA VAL A 146 -2.13 7.29 39.19
C VAL A 146 -2.73 8.69 39.02
N ASP A 147 -3.21 9.31 40.10
CA ASP A 147 -3.79 10.65 40.04
C ASP A 147 -2.74 11.71 39.67
N ALA A 148 -1.53 11.61 40.22
CA ALA A 148 -0.41 12.48 39.85
C ALA A 148 -0.08 12.37 38.36
N PHE A 149 -0.05 11.15 37.82
CA PHE A 149 0.14 10.92 36.38
C PHE A 149 -0.95 11.61 35.54
N LEU A 150 -2.22 11.40 35.90
CA LEU A 150 -3.36 11.98 35.16
C LEU A 150 -3.34 13.50 35.20
N ASN A 151 -3.07 14.10 36.36
CA ASN A 151 -3.01 15.56 36.49
C ASN A 151 -1.84 16.14 35.69
N ASN A 152 -0.68 15.48 35.69
CA ASN A 152 0.50 15.94 34.96
C ASN A 152 0.29 15.98 33.45
N TYR A 153 -0.43 15.00 32.88
CA TYR A 153 -0.60 14.86 31.43
C TYR A 153 -1.99 15.25 30.91
N ARG A 154 -2.82 15.89 31.74
CA ARG A 154 -4.20 16.24 31.38
C ARG A 154 -4.28 17.15 30.16
N THR A 155 -3.42 18.16 30.08
CA THR A 155 -3.40 19.12 28.97
C THR A 155 -3.02 18.42 27.66
N ASP A 156 -1.99 17.58 27.68
CA ASP A 156 -1.53 16.83 26.51
C ASP A 156 -2.59 15.86 26.00
N TYR A 157 -3.33 15.21 26.92
CA TYR A 157 -4.44 14.33 26.57
C TYR A 157 -5.56 15.07 25.83
N LEU A 158 -5.99 16.22 26.36
CA LEU A 158 -7.02 17.05 25.72
C LEU A 158 -6.56 17.54 24.35
N ARG A 159 -5.31 18.00 24.25
CA ARG A 159 -4.70 18.41 22.98
C ARG A 159 -4.66 17.28 21.96
N SER A 160 -4.27 16.08 22.39
CA SER A 160 -4.18 14.90 21.51
C SER A 160 -5.55 14.48 20.98
N LYS A 161 -6.61 14.59 21.79
CA LYS A 161 -7.98 14.33 21.34
C LYS A 161 -8.48 15.37 20.33
N GLU A 162 -8.28 16.66 20.62
CA GLU A 162 -8.69 17.73 19.70
C GLU A 162 -8.00 17.61 18.33
N ILE A 163 -6.70 17.32 18.33
CA ILE A 163 -5.95 17.07 17.08
C ILE A 163 -6.51 15.86 16.34
N ASN A 164 -6.81 14.77 17.04
CA ASN A 164 -7.38 13.56 16.42
C ASN A 164 -8.71 13.86 15.71
N ASP A 165 -9.60 14.60 16.37
CA ASP A 165 -10.89 15.01 15.81
C ASP A 165 -10.69 15.89 14.55
N LYS A 166 -9.73 16.82 14.60
CA LYS A 166 -9.40 17.66 13.44
C LYS A 166 -8.77 16.86 12.29
N ILE A 167 -7.97 15.84 12.56
CA ILE A 167 -7.47 14.89 11.53
C ILE A 167 -8.64 14.17 10.86
N ASN A 168 -9.66 13.77 11.62
CA ASN A 168 -10.84 13.10 11.05
C ASN A 168 -11.60 14.01 10.08
N LEU A 169 -11.76 15.29 10.41
CA LEU A 169 -12.35 16.29 9.50
C LEU A 169 -11.52 16.41 8.20
N ALA A 170 -10.19 16.56 8.33
CA ALA A 170 -9.30 16.61 7.16
C ALA A 170 -9.39 15.33 6.30
N THR A 171 -9.61 14.17 6.93
CA THR A 171 -9.72 12.88 6.23
C THR A 171 -10.93 12.85 5.29
N ILE A 172 -12.07 13.40 5.73
CA ILE A 172 -13.29 13.44 4.91
C ILE A 172 -13.01 14.22 3.62
N ASP A 173 -12.45 15.43 3.73
CA ASP A 173 -12.14 16.27 2.56
C ASP A 173 -11.14 15.60 1.61
N ILE A 174 -10.08 14.98 2.16
CA ILE A 174 -9.03 14.31 1.37
C ILE A 174 -9.58 13.10 0.62
N VAL A 175 -10.41 12.27 1.27
CA VAL A 175 -11.00 11.08 0.65
C VAL A 175 -12.05 11.47 -0.40
N GLU A 176 -12.89 12.46 -0.12
CA GLU A 176 -13.87 12.97 -1.08
C GLU A 176 -13.21 13.58 -2.32
N GLN A 177 -12.10 14.32 -2.14
CA GLN A 177 -11.28 14.78 -3.26
C GLN A 177 -10.79 13.58 -4.07
N TYR A 178 -10.21 12.56 -3.43
CA TYR A 178 -9.67 11.40 -4.14
C TYR A 178 -10.74 10.65 -4.96
N GLN A 179 -11.98 10.57 -4.46
CA GLN A 179 -13.08 9.88 -5.14
C GLN A 179 -13.70 10.69 -6.27
N SER A 180 -13.88 12.00 -6.09
CA SER A 180 -14.76 12.81 -6.96
C SER A 180 -14.06 13.98 -7.67
N ASN A 181 -12.85 14.36 -7.22
CA ASN A 181 -12.16 15.61 -7.61
C ASN A 181 -12.99 16.89 -7.40
N LEU A 182 -14.10 16.84 -6.64
CA LEU A 182 -15.02 17.98 -6.48
C LEU A 182 -14.62 18.97 -5.36
N LYS A 183 -13.77 18.53 -4.42
CA LYS A 183 -13.30 19.36 -3.29
C LYS A 183 -11.79 19.48 -3.30
N GLU A 184 -11.27 20.63 -2.88
CA GLU A 184 -9.85 20.81 -2.60
C GLU A 184 -9.53 20.34 -1.17
N SER A 185 -8.37 19.68 -0.99
CA SER A 185 -7.87 19.29 0.33
C SER A 185 -6.49 19.86 0.66
N ILE A 186 -5.93 20.67 -0.24
CA ILE A 186 -4.57 21.22 -0.11
C ILE A 186 -4.40 22.15 1.10
N GLN A 187 -5.49 22.78 1.55
CA GLN A 187 -5.53 23.64 2.73
C GLN A 187 -5.09 22.94 4.01
N TRP A 188 -5.20 21.61 4.07
CA TRP A 188 -4.80 20.81 5.23
C TRP A 188 -3.29 20.56 5.30
N GLU A 189 -2.54 20.81 4.22
CA GLU A 189 -1.14 20.41 4.12
C GLU A 189 -0.24 21.02 5.21
N GLU A 190 -0.29 22.33 5.42
CA GLU A 190 0.59 23.00 6.39
C GLU A 190 0.28 22.56 7.82
N TRP A 191 -1.00 22.54 8.20
CA TRP A 191 -1.38 22.07 9.53
C TRP A 191 -0.99 20.60 9.76
N LEU A 192 -1.19 19.71 8.78
CA LEU A 192 -0.78 18.31 8.92
C LEU A 192 0.75 18.16 9.03
N LYS A 193 1.54 19.03 8.38
CA LYS A 193 3.01 19.05 8.55
C LYS A 193 3.38 19.42 9.98
N GLU A 194 2.75 20.46 10.54
CA GLU A 194 2.96 20.85 11.94
C GLU A 194 2.66 19.68 12.88
N VAL A 195 1.52 19.01 12.70
CA VAL A 195 1.15 17.82 13.50
C VAL A 195 2.18 16.69 13.35
N TYR A 196 2.66 16.41 12.14
CA TYR A 196 3.59 15.31 11.91
C TYR A 196 4.96 15.51 12.59
N TYR A 197 5.48 16.74 12.52
CA TYR A 197 6.80 17.09 13.05
C TYR A 197 6.78 17.49 14.53
N ASP A 198 5.61 17.60 15.17
CA ASP A 198 5.53 17.85 16.61
C ASP A 198 5.93 16.61 17.42
N GLU A 199 7.18 16.55 17.88
CA GLU A 199 7.71 15.46 18.71
C GLU A 199 7.13 15.43 20.14
N GLN A 200 6.40 16.46 20.56
CA GLN A 200 5.65 16.46 21.83
C GLN A 200 4.27 15.80 21.69
N LEU A 201 3.84 15.47 20.47
CA LEU A 201 2.57 14.79 20.22
C LEU A 201 2.73 13.27 20.18
N ASP A 202 1.64 12.56 20.50
CA ASP A 202 1.60 11.10 20.42
C ASP A 202 1.86 10.57 19.00
N GLY A 203 2.51 9.40 18.95
CA GLY A 203 2.93 8.79 17.69
C GLY A 203 1.76 8.43 16.77
N LEU A 204 0.58 8.10 17.32
CA LEU A 204 -0.60 7.77 16.51
C LEU A 204 -1.07 8.98 15.71
N ASN A 205 -1.27 10.15 16.33
CA ASN A 205 -1.67 11.36 15.62
C ASN A 205 -0.63 11.80 14.59
N ARG A 206 0.65 11.74 14.93
CA ARG A 206 1.75 12.04 14.00
C ARG A 206 1.71 11.10 12.78
N TYR A 207 1.57 9.79 13.00
CA TYR A 207 1.44 8.81 11.94
C TYR A 207 0.19 9.05 11.07
N LEU A 208 -0.96 9.32 11.69
CA LEU A 208 -2.19 9.61 10.98
C LEU A 208 -2.02 10.85 10.08
N ALA A 209 -1.34 11.89 10.54
CA ALA A 209 -1.03 13.06 9.73
C ALA A 209 -0.14 12.73 8.52
N LEU A 210 0.91 11.91 8.69
CA LEU A 210 1.76 11.44 7.58
C LEU A 210 0.97 10.69 6.51
N VAL A 211 0.02 9.83 6.91
CA VAL A 211 -0.86 9.12 5.97
C VAL A 211 -1.62 10.12 5.10
N ARG A 212 -2.21 11.17 5.69
CA ARG A 212 -2.98 12.19 4.94
C ARG A 212 -2.09 13.04 4.05
N LEU A 213 -0.92 13.44 4.55
CA LEU A 213 0.09 14.13 3.75
C LEU A 213 0.50 13.31 2.52
N THR A 214 0.61 11.98 2.66
CA THR A 214 0.90 11.08 1.54
C THR A 214 -0.20 11.13 0.47
N PHE A 215 -1.47 11.10 0.86
CA PHE A 215 -2.59 11.28 -0.07
C PHE A 215 -2.53 12.63 -0.78
N ILE A 216 -2.38 13.73 -0.04
CA ILE A 216 -2.28 15.09 -0.60
C ILE A 216 -1.11 15.16 -1.58
N GLY A 217 0.09 14.73 -1.18
CA GLY A 217 1.29 14.82 -2.01
C GLY A 217 1.20 14.00 -3.29
N LEU A 218 0.57 12.81 -3.25
CA LEU A 218 0.35 11.99 -4.44
C LEU A 218 -0.72 12.58 -5.37
N ASN A 219 -1.80 13.14 -4.82
CA ASN A 219 -2.90 13.72 -5.59
C ASN A 219 -2.49 15.04 -6.26
N TYR A 220 -1.82 15.93 -5.52
CA TYR A 220 -1.35 17.23 -6.00
C TYR A 220 0.05 17.18 -6.64
N ARG A 221 0.65 15.99 -6.77
CA ARG A 221 2.00 15.77 -7.33
C ARG A 221 3.11 16.55 -6.63
N LYS A 222 2.98 16.83 -5.33
CA LYS A 222 4.03 17.46 -4.49
C LYS A 222 5.04 16.40 -4.01
N LEU A 223 5.76 15.79 -4.95
CA LEU A 223 6.59 14.61 -4.67
C LEU A 223 7.83 14.95 -3.82
N ASP A 224 8.50 16.08 -4.06
CA ASP A 224 9.70 16.47 -3.30
C ASP A 224 9.38 16.69 -1.80
N SER A 225 8.22 17.28 -1.51
CA SER A 225 7.70 17.42 -0.14
C SER A 225 7.48 16.07 0.56
N LEU A 226 7.16 15.02 -0.20
CA LEU A 226 7.01 13.66 0.36
C LEU A 226 8.35 12.97 0.60
N VAL A 227 9.37 13.23 -0.22
CA VAL A 227 10.70 12.63 -0.07
C VAL A 227 11.26 12.93 1.32
N SER A 228 11.30 14.20 1.72
CA SER A 228 11.84 14.60 3.03
C SER A 228 11.07 14.02 4.21
N LYS A 229 9.74 13.87 4.09
CA LYS A 229 8.90 13.23 5.11
C LYS A 229 9.23 11.76 5.27
N PHE A 230 9.41 11.04 4.15
CA PHE A 230 9.78 9.63 4.22
C PHE A 230 11.21 9.42 4.68
N GLU A 231 12.14 10.34 4.41
CA GLU A 231 13.49 10.30 4.97
C GLU A 231 13.48 10.46 6.49
N TYR A 232 12.70 11.40 7.01
CA TYR A 232 12.51 11.53 8.46
C TYR A 232 11.88 10.25 9.06
N GLN A 233 10.87 9.67 8.41
CA GLN A 233 10.25 8.42 8.84
C GLN A 233 11.21 7.22 8.82
N ASP A 234 12.08 7.14 7.81
CA ASP A 234 13.13 6.11 7.66
C ASP A 234 14.05 6.11 8.88
N GLU A 235 14.52 7.30 9.29
CA GLU A 235 15.38 7.47 10.47
C GLU A 235 14.69 7.09 11.79
N LEU A 236 13.38 7.33 11.92
CA LEU A 236 12.61 6.87 13.08
C LEU A 236 12.57 5.33 13.13
N PHE A 237 12.29 4.68 11.99
CA PHE A 237 12.22 3.21 11.95
C PHE A 237 13.57 2.54 12.22
N LYS A 238 14.68 3.10 11.73
CA LYS A 238 16.05 2.58 12.03
C LYS A 238 16.33 2.55 13.53
N LYS A 239 15.79 3.50 14.28
CA LYS A 239 15.91 3.60 15.74
C LYS A 239 14.88 2.75 16.48
N GLY A 240 13.99 2.05 15.79
CA GLY A 240 12.88 1.30 16.36
C GLY A 240 11.73 2.18 16.89
N ALA A 241 11.73 3.48 16.57
CA ALA A 241 10.68 4.38 17.02
C ALA A 241 9.39 4.14 16.23
N TYR A 242 8.25 4.07 16.94
CA TYR A 242 6.92 3.87 16.37
C TYR A 242 6.79 2.64 15.48
N TYR A 243 7.65 1.65 15.71
CA TYR A 243 7.66 0.42 14.93
C TYR A 243 6.39 -0.39 15.23
N SER A 244 5.69 -0.76 14.17
CA SER A 244 5.02 -2.05 14.11
C SER A 244 5.23 -2.61 12.73
N LYS A 245 5.18 -3.94 12.60
CA LYS A 245 5.35 -4.57 11.29
C LYS A 245 4.33 -4.05 10.28
N ARG A 246 3.08 -3.78 10.69
CA ARG A 246 2.02 -3.22 9.84
C ARG A 246 2.37 -1.82 9.33
N ILE A 247 2.82 -0.93 10.21
CA ILE A 247 3.18 0.46 9.85
C ILE A 247 4.38 0.44 8.88
N LEU A 248 5.37 -0.41 9.13
CA LEU A 248 6.56 -0.53 8.29
C LEU A 248 6.24 -1.07 6.88
N LEU A 249 5.33 -2.05 6.75
CA LEU A 249 4.87 -2.53 5.43
C LEU A 249 4.13 -1.43 4.65
N ASN A 250 3.32 -0.63 5.34
CA ASN A 250 2.64 0.51 4.73
C ASN A 250 3.66 1.55 4.22
N TYR A 251 4.69 1.86 5.01
CA TYR A 251 5.81 2.71 4.61
C TYR A 251 6.44 2.22 3.31
N TYR A 252 6.78 0.94 3.19
CA TYR A 252 7.33 0.39 1.96
C TYR A 252 6.37 0.46 0.77
N SER A 253 5.07 0.23 0.98
CA SER A 253 4.07 0.42 -0.08
C SER A 253 4.03 1.88 -0.56
N ASN A 254 4.14 2.85 0.35
CA ASN A 254 4.17 4.26 -0.01
C ASN A 254 5.47 4.65 -0.73
N ARG A 255 6.62 4.10 -0.32
CA ARG A 255 7.89 4.25 -1.04
C ARG A 255 7.81 3.68 -2.46
N LEU A 256 7.16 2.51 -2.66
CA LEU A 256 6.89 2.00 -4.00
C LEU A 256 6.12 3.02 -4.84
N LEU A 257 5.03 3.59 -4.29
CA LEU A 257 4.21 4.55 -5.01
C LEU A 257 5.01 5.79 -5.40
N LEU A 258 5.82 6.33 -4.49
CA LEU A 258 6.69 7.48 -4.72
C LEU A 258 7.71 7.20 -5.83
N HIS A 259 8.48 6.13 -5.72
CA HIS A 259 9.50 5.77 -6.72
C HIS A 259 8.86 5.44 -8.08
N SER A 260 7.64 4.90 -8.09
CA SER A 260 6.87 4.68 -9.33
C SER A 260 6.50 6.00 -10.03
N LYS A 261 6.23 7.08 -9.27
CA LYS A 261 5.99 8.42 -9.83
C LYS A 261 7.27 9.04 -10.41
N PHE A 262 8.42 8.80 -9.80
CA PHE A 262 9.73 9.18 -10.34
C PHE A 262 10.23 8.27 -11.47
N LYS A 263 9.46 7.24 -11.85
CA LYS A 263 9.84 6.23 -12.86
C LYS A 263 11.08 5.41 -12.47
N GLU A 264 11.44 5.37 -11.19
CA GLU A 264 12.52 4.54 -10.64
C GLU A 264 12.01 3.12 -10.37
N PHE A 265 11.68 2.39 -11.43
CA PHE A 265 10.92 1.14 -11.32
C PHE A 265 11.65 0.03 -10.54
N ASP A 266 12.98 -0.02 -10.57
CA ASP A 266 13.74 -1.01 -9.80
C ASP A 266 13.64 -0.77 -8.29
N LYS A 267 13.78 0.51 -7.87
CA LYS A 267 13.53 0.90 -6.47
C LYS A 267 12.08 0.66 -6.07
N ALA A 268 11.13 0.99 -6.95
CA ALA A 268 9.72 0.75 -6.70
C ALA A 268 9.43 -0.76 -6.51
N ALA A 269 9.98 -1.62 -7.36
CA ALA A 269 9.83 -3.07 -7.25
C ALA A 269 10.49 -3.61 -5.98
N TYR A 270 11.67 -3.10 -5.61
CA TYR A 270 12.33 -3.43 -4.35
C TYR A 270 11.41 -3.18 -3.14
N TYR A 271 10.89 -1.96 -3.01
CA TYR A 271 10.00 -1.61 -1.91
C TYR A 271 8.67 -2.36 -1.95
N GLY A 272 8.12 -2.64 -3.14
CA GLY A 272 6.91 -3.46 -3.27
C GLY A 272 7.07 -4.89 -2.79
N ARG A 273 8.24 -5.50 -3.02
CA ARG A 273 8.51 -6.84 -2.49
C ARG A 273 8.60 -6.85 -0.97
N LEU A 274 9.15 -5.78 -0.38
CA LEU A 274 9.16 -5.64 1.08
C LEU A 274 7.74 -5.49 1.64
N SER A 275 6.87 -4.71 1.01
CA SER A 275 5.50 -4.49 1.50
C SER A 275 4.60 -5.73 1.45
N VAL A 276 4.90 -6.72 0.61
CA VAL A 276 4.12 -7.97 0.50
C VAL A 276 4.70 -9.15 1.29
N ARG A 277 5.75 -8.94 2.12
CA ARG A 277 6.34 -10.04 2.90
C ARG A 277 5.40 -10.66 3.92
N VAL A 278 4.44 -9.89 4.43
CA VAL A 278 3.46 -10.36 5.41
C VAL A 278 2.06 -9.93 5.00
N LYS A 279 1.10 -10.81 5.27
CA LYS A 279 -0.31 -10.64 4.94
C LYS A 279 -1.01 -9.85 6.04
N ASN A 280 -1.65 -8.75 5.68
CA ASN A 280 -2.49 -7.93 6.52
C ASN A 280 -3.74 -7.47 5.74
N HIS A 281 -4.55 -6.58 6.32
CA HIS A 281 -5.77 -6.08 5.67
C HIS A 281 -5.52 -5.40 4.31
N ASP A 282 -4.38 -4.73 4.16
CA ASP A 282 -4.00 -3.99 2.94
C ASP A 282 -3.21 -4.86 1.94
N TYR A 283 -3.01 -6.15 2.22
CA TYR A 283 -2.12 -7.01 1.44
C TYR A 283 -2.44 -7.02 -0.06
N LEU A 284 -3.73 -7.07 -0.41
CA LEU A 284 -4.15 -7.04 -1.83
C LEU A 284 -3.84 -5.70 -2.50
N PHE A 285 -3.92 -4.60 -1.76
CA PHE A 285 -3.52 -3.29 -2.26
C PHE A 285 -2.01 -3.26 -2.54
N TYR A 286 -1.18 -3.78 -1.62
CA TYR A 286 0.27 -3.86 -1.81
C TYR A 286 0.65 -4.75 -3.01
N VAL A 287 0.03 -5.93 -3.12
CA VAL A 287 0.21 -6.85 -4.24
C VAL A 287 -0.17 -6.22 -5.59
N THR A 288 -1.29 -5.49 -5.62
CA THR A 288 -1.76 -4.81 -6.83
C THR A 288 -0.76 -3.75 -7.28
N ASN A 289 -0.25 -2.94 -6.35
CA ASN A 289 0.75 -1.92 -6.66
C ASN A 289 2.07 -2.55 -7.15
N LEU A 290 2.47 -3.70 -6.61
CA LEU A 290 3.64 -4.44 -7.08
C LEU A 290 3.44 -5.03 -8.50
N CYS A 291 2.32 -5.72 -8.82
CA CYS A 291 2.05 -6.19 -10.21
C CYS A 291 2.06 -4.98 -11.16
N ALA A 292 1.47 -3.84 -10.80
CA ALA A 292 1.50 -2.64 -11.64
C ALA A 292 2.93 -2.17 -11.98
N VAL A 293 3.87 -2.20 -11.02
CA VAL A 293 5.28 -1.86 -11.26
C VAL A 293 5.97 -2.94 -12.10
N LEU A 294 5.79 -4.22 -11.77
CA LEU A 294 6.40 -5.34 -12.50
C LEU A 294 5.98 -5.38 -13.97
N LEU A 295 4.69 -5.11 -14.26
CA LEU A 295 4.18 -5.00 -15.63
C LEU A 295 4.88 -3.87 -16.40
N ARG A 296 5.10 -2.71 -15.77
CA ARG A 296 5.85 -1.59 -16.39
C ARG A 296 7.33 -1.91 -16.64
N GLN A 297 7.88 -2.91 -15.96
CA GLN A 297 9.22 -3.44 -16.20
C GLN A 297 9.25 -4.56 -17.25
N GLY A 298 8.10 -4.94 -17.84
CA GLY A 298 8.01 -6.08 -18.74
C GLY A 298 8.11 -7.44 -18.05
N LYS A 299 8.03 -7.49 -16.71
CA LYS A 299 8.14 -8.72 -15.91
C LYS A 299 6.79 -9.41 -15.73
N ALA A 300 6.09 -9.66 -16.84
CA ALA A 300 4.70 -10.16 -16.83
C ALA A 300 4.55 -11.53 -16.14
N VAL A 301 5.49 -12.45 -16.38
CA VAL A 301 5.48 -13.80 -15.77
C VAL A 301 5.56 -13.71 -14.25
N GLU A 302 6.44 -12.86 -13.76
CA GLU A 302 6.63 -12.65 -12.32
C GLU A 302 5.42 -11.96 -11.69
N ALA A 303 4.89 -10.93 -12.34
CA ALA A 303 3.71 -10.21 -11.89
C ALA A 303 2.50 -11.16 -11.74
N LEU A 304 2.31 -12.09 -12.68
CA LEU A 304 1.27 -13.12 -12.60
C LEU A 304 1.52 -14.10 -11.43
N ALA A 305 2.77 -14.47 -11.16
CA ALA A 305 3.11 -15.33 -10.02
C ALA A 305 2.78 -14.66 -8.68
N VAL A 306 3.13 -13.38 -8.53
CA VAL A 306 2.79 -12.57 -7.35
C VAL A 306 1.28 -12.52 -7.16
N MET A 307 0.50 -12.23 -8.21
CA MET A 307 -0.95 -12.21 -8.11
C MET A 307 -1.52 -13.57 -7.68
N LYS A 308 -1.10 -14.68 -8.30
CA LYS A 308 -1.56 -16.02 -7.94
C LYS A 308 -1.33 -16.36 -6.47
N SER A 309 -0.20 -15.92 -5.91
CA SER A 309 0.14 -16.14 -4.49
C SER A 309 -0.83 -15.46 -3.52
N ALA A 310 -1.55 -14.42 -3.98
CA ALA A 310 -2.52 -13.65 -3.21
C ALA A 310 -3.99 -14.07 -3.46
N SER A 311 -4.21 -15.15 -4.20
CA SER A 311 -5.56 -15.59 -4.60
C SER A 311 -6.43 -16.06 -3.43
N ALA A 312 -5.83 -16.58 -2.36
CA ALA A 312 -6.57 -16.97 -1.16
C ALA A 312 -7.18 -15.74 -0.47
N GLU A 313 -6.39 -14.68 -0.31
CA GLU A 313 -6.76 -13.43 0.32
C GLU A 313 -7.82 -12.69 -0.51
N ALA A 314 -7.69 -12.73 -1.85
CA ALA A 314 -8.68 -12.14 -2.75
C ALA A 314 -10.06 -12.80 -2.66
N ARG A 315 -10.12 -14.10 -2.30
CA ARG A 315 -11.40 -14.81 -2.12
C ARG A 315 -12.12 -14.42 -0.85
N THR A 316 -11.38 -14.18 0.25
CA THR A 316 -11.96 -13.98 1.59
C THR A 316 -12.08 -12.52 1.99
N THR A 317 -11.43 -11.59 1.28
CA THR A 317 -11.52 -10.17 1.62
C THR A 317 -12.95 -9.62 1.49
N GLN A 318 -13.33 -8.80 2.47
CA GLN A 318 -14.56 -8.01 2.46
C GLN A 318 -14.33 -6.60 1.86
N ASN A 319 -13.07 -6.22 1.63
CA ASN A 319 -12.74 -4.94 0.99
C ASN A 319 -12.95 -5.06 -0.52
N LEU A 320 -14.17 -4.76 -0.96
CA LEU A 320 -14.61 -4.89 -2.35
C LEU A 320 -13.83 -3.97 -3.30
N HIS A 321 -13.47 -2.76 -2.85
CA HIS A 321 -12.62 -1.86 -3.62
C HIS A 321 -11.26 -2.50 -3.96
N SER A 322 -10.59 -3.10 -2.96
CA SER A 322 -9.32 -3.81 -3.16
C SER A 322 -9.49 -5.09 -3.97
N LYS A 323 -10.61 -5.80 -3.80
CA LYS A 323 -10.94 -7.01 -4.57
C LYS A 323 -11.10 -6.73 -6.06
N VAL A 324 -11.87 -5.69 -6.43
CA VAL A 324 -12.05 -5.28 -7.83
C VAL A 324 -10.70 -4.84 -8.43
N GLY A 325 -9.90 -4.09 -7.67
CA GLY A 325 -8.55 -3.70 -8.08
C GLY A 325 -7.64 -4.90 -8.37
N TYR A 326 -7.60 -5.87 -7.44
CA TYR A 326 -6.84 -7.11 -7.61
C TYR A 326 -7.28 -7.88 -8.86
N VAL A 327 -8.59 -8.05 -9.07
CA VAL A 327 -9.14 -8.78 -10.21
C VAL A 327 -8.78 -8.11 -11.52
N ALA A 328 -8.92 -6.79 -11.62
CA ALA A 328 -8.58 -6.06 -12.83
C ALA A 328 -7.11 -6.25 -13.22
N PHE A 329 -6.19 -6.12 -12.24
CA PHE A 329 -4.77 -6.37 -12.49
C PHE A 329 -4.43 -7.85 -12.69
N TYR A 330 -5.21 -8.79 -12.14
CA TYR A 330 -5.01 -10.21 -12.40
C TYR A 330 -5.38 -10.56 -13.85
N ILE A 331 -6.46 -9.96 -14.39
CA ILE A 331 -6.84 -10.05 -15.81
C ILE A 331 -5.73 -9.46 -16.68
N GLU A 332 -5.23 -8.27 -16.34
CA GLU A 332 -4.11 -7.64 -17.03
C GLU A 332 -2.84 -8.51 -17.02
N CYS A 333 -2.45 -8.98 -15.83
CA CYS A 333 -1.32 -9.89 -15.64
C CYS A 333 -1.54 -11.20 -16.49
N MET A 334 -2.77 -11.66 -16.74
CA MET A 334 -3.05 -12.79 -17.67
C MET A 334 -2.94 -12.41 -19.16
N ASN A 335 -3.43 -11.23 -19.57
CA ASN A 335 -3.33 -10.72 -20.94
C ASN A 335 -1.87 -10.61 -21.37
N GLN A 336 -1.03 -9.99 -20.53
CA GLN A 336 0.41 -9.82 -20.78
C GLN A 336 1.19 -11.15 -20.81
N ASN A 337 0.57 -12.25 -20.41
CA ASN A 337 1.10 -13.61 -20.52
C ASN A 337 0.45 -14.41 -21.67
N GLY A 338 -0.27 -13.77 -22.58
CA GLY A 338 -0.96 -14.41 -23.71
C GLY A 338 -2.15 -15.30 -23.31
N ARG A 339 -2.62 -15.23 -22.06
CA ARG A 339 -3.69 -16.10 -21.52
C ARG A 339 -5.08 -15.50 -21.74
N PHE A 340 -5.35 -14.95 -22.92
CA PHE A 340 -6.53 -14.14 -23.22
C PHE A 340 -7.86 -14.85 -22.94
N ARG A 341 -8.00 -16.11 -23.36
CA ARG A 341 -9.22 -16.89 -23.10
C ARG A 341 -9.51 -17.07 -21.60
N ASN A 342 -8.48 -17.30 -20.80
CA ASN A 342 -8.63 -17.44 -19.36
C ASN A 342 -8.97 -16.10 -18.71
N ALA A 343 -8.36 -15.01 -19.20
CA ALA A 343 -8.65 -13.65 -18.76
C ALA A 343 -10.10 -13.26 -19.04
N GLU A 344 -10.59 -13.51 -20.25
CA GLU A 344 -11.98 -13.29 -20.65
C GLU A 344 -12.96 -14.09 -19.79
N ASN A 345 -12.72 -15.39 -19.62
CA ASN A 345 -13.60 -16.25 -18.80
C ASN A 345 -13.67 -15.76 -17.36
N TYR A 346 -12.52 -15.42 -16.76
CA TYR A 346 -12.44 -14.95 -15.39
C TYR A 346 -13.15 -13.60 -15.22
N ALA A 347 -12.91 -12.66 -16.14
CA ALA A 347 -13.57 -11.37 -16.15
C ALA A 347 -15.09 -11.50 -16.31
N HIS A 348 -15.56 -12.38 -17.21
CA HIS A 348 -16.98 -12.65 -17.39
C HIS A 348 -17.63 -13.18 -16.11
N SER A 349 -17.07 -14.22 -15.50
CA SER A 349 -17.59 -14.78 -14.24
C SER A 349 -17.60 -13.75 -13.11
N PHE A 350 -16.56 -12.93 -13.00
CA PHE A 350 -16.50 -11.89 -11.97
C PHE A 350 -17.52 -10.78 -12.22
N LEU A 351 -17.73 -10.36 -13.47
CA LEU A 351 -18.73 -9.36 -13.84
C LEU A 351 -20.16 -9.83 -13.51
N GLN A 352 -20.46 -11.12 -13.69
CA GLN A 352 -21.77 -11.68 -13.31
C GLN A 352 -22.00 -11.62 -11.80
N ALA A 353 -20.97 -11.91 -11.01
CA ALA A 353 -21.08 -11.98 -9.55
C ALA A 353 -20.99 -10.61 -8.84
N TYR A 354 -20.23 -9.66 -9.39
CA TYR A 354 -19.86 -8.41 -8.71
C TYR A 354 -20.11 -7.16 -9.56
N LYS A 355 -21.17 -7.19 -10.39
CA LYS A 355 -21.50 -6.10 -11.33
C LYS A 355 -21.57 -4.74 -10.62
N LYS A 356 -22.26 -4.67 -9.48
CA LYS A 356 -22.50 -3.42 -8.75
C LYS A 356 -21.18 -2.83 -8.26
N GLU A 357 -20.36 -3.65 -7.62
CA GLU A 357 -19.08 -3.30 -7.01
C GLU A 357 -18.06 -2.85 -8.06
N ILE A 358 -18.06 -3.49 -9.23
CA ILE A 358 -17.21 -3.08 -10.36
C ILE A 358 -17.53 -1.63 -10.72
N PHE A 359 -18.81 -1.30 -10.92
CA PHE A 359 -19.26 0.05 -11.28
C PHE A 359 -19.06 1.08 -10.18
N GLU A 360 -19.14 0.68 -8.92
CA GLU A 360 -18.91 1.55 -7.76
C GLU A 360 -17.43 1.94 -7.61
N TYR A 361 -16.49 1.00 -7.81
CA TYR A 361 -15.11 1.22 -7.44
C TYR A 361 -14.14 1.47 -8.61
N ARG A 362 -13.92 0.48 -9.48
CA ARG A 362 -12.79 0.50 -10.46
C ARG A 362 -13.19 -0.02 -11.83
N TRP A 363 -14.38 0.36 -12.30
CA TRP A 363 -14.95 -0.13 -13.57
C TRP A 363 -14.04 0.13 -14.77
N HIS A 364 -13.45 1.32 -14.88
CA HIS A 364 -12.65 1.68 -16.06
C HIS A 364 -11.45 0.72 -16.24
N ILE A 365 -10.70 0.45 -15.17
CA ILE A 365 -9.54 -0.45 -15.20
C ILE A 365 -10.00 -1.89 -15.45
N PHE A 366 -11.09 -2.32 -14.80
CA PHE A 366 -11.65 -3.66 -15.00
C PHE A 366 -12.07 -3.90 -16.47
N PHE A 367 -12.85 -2.99 -17.05
CA PHE A 367 -13.32 -3.11 -18.42
C PHE A 367 -12.20 -2.91 -19.44
N SER A 368 -11.19 -2.09 -19.15
CA SER A 368 -10.00 -1.98 -20.00
C SER A 368 -9.30 -3.34 -20.16
N ALA A 369 -8.97 -4.00 -19.05
CA ALA A 369 -8.32 -5.32 -19.09
C ALA A 369 -9.23 -6.41 -19.69
N TYR A 370 -10.54 -6.35 -19.42
CA TYR A 370 -11.49 -7.31 -19.98
C TYR A 370 -11.65 -7.14 -21.50
N LEU A 371 -11.79 -5.90 -21.99
CA LEU A 371 -11.92 -5.63 -23.42
C LEU A 371 -10.64 -5.97 -24.17
N GLU A 372 -9.47 -5.73 -23.59
CA GLU A 372 -8.20 -6.18 -24.16
C GLU A 372 -8.18 -7.71 -24.36
N ALA A 373 -8.62 -8.49 -23.36
CA ALA A 373 -8.69 -9.94 -23.47
C ALA A 373 -9.59 -10.39 -24.65
N ILE A 374 -10.66 -9.65 -24.93
CA ILE A 374 -11.59 -9.94 -26.03
C ILE A 374 -10.99 -9.49 -27.37
N LEU A 375 -10.34 -8.31 -27.40
CA LEU A 375 -9.70 -7.74 -28.58
C LEU A 375 -8.61 -8.67 -29.12
N GLN A 376 -7.74 -9.16 -28.24
CA GLN A 376 -6.64 -10.07 -28.59
C GLN A 376 -7.13 -11.44 -29.10
N GLN A 377 -8.42 -11.76 -28.91
CA GLN A 377 -9.06 -12.95 -29.46
C GLN A 377 -9.86 -12.67 -30.74
N HIS A 378 -9.78 -11.45 -31.29
CA HIS A 378 -10.50 -11.02 -32.49
C HIS A 378 -12.04 -11.13 -32.38
N LYS A 379 -12.58 -11.05 -31.17
CA LYS A 379 -14.04 -11.14 -30.92
C LYS A 379 -14.68 -9.74 -30.92
N PHE A 380 -14.57 -9.01 -32.03
CA PHE A 380 -14.93 -7.58 -32.11
C PHE A 380 -16.42 -7.34 -31.86
N HIS A 381 -17.31 -8.12 -32.45
CA HIS A 381 -18.74 -8.07 -32.15
C HIS A 381 -19.06 -8.13 -30.64
N LYS A 382 -18.32 -8.94 -29.88
CA LYS A 382 -18.51 -9.06 -28.41
C LYS A 382 -18.09 -7.78 -27.67
N ILE A 383 -17.04 -7.09 -28.12
CA ILE A 383 -16.66 -5.77 -27.59
C ILE A 383 -17.82 -4.80 -27.77
N LEU A 384 -18.37 -4.72 -28.99
CA LEU A 384 -19.49 -3.83 -29.30
C LEU A 384 -20.70 -4.12 -28.40
N GLN A 385 -21.11 -5.39 -28.30
CA GLN A 385 -22.22 -5.78 -27.43
C GLN A 385 -22.00 -5.37 -25.97
N LEU A 386 -20.80 -5.63 -25.43
CA LEU A 386 -20.48 -5.38 -24.04
C LEU A 386 -20.43 -3.89 -23.71
N VAL A 387 -19.83 -3.09 -24.60
CA VAL A 387 -19.79 -1.62 -24.47
C VAL A 387 -21.19 -1.03 -24.48
N HIS A 388 -22.07 -1.49 -25.39
CA HIS A 388 -23.47 -1.06 -25.45
C HIS A 388 -24.28 -1.48 -24.22
N GLN A 389 -24.23 -2.77 -23.86
CA GLN A 389 -25.00 -3.34 -22.74
C GLN A 389 -24.74 -2.59 -21.42
N HIS A 390 -23.51 -2.13 -21.23
CA HIS A 390 -23.08 -1.45 -20.01
C HIS A 390 -22.96 0.07 -20.13
N ARG A 391 -23.30 0.64 -21.29
CA ARG A 391 -23.18 2.08 -21.59
C ARG A 391 -21.80 2.63 -21.24
N LEU A 392 -20.74 1.91 -21.64
CA LEU A 392 -19.38 2.23 -21.20
C LEU A 392 -18.88 3.57 -21.78
N LEU A 393 -19.28 3.93 -23.01
CA LEU A 393 -18.90 5.21 -23.61
C LEU A 393 -19.50 6.42 -22.88
N ASP A 394 -20.75 6.31 -22.40
CA ASP A 394 -21.39 7.38 -21.62
C ASP A 394 -20.66 7.60 -20.29
N LYS A 395 -20.25 6.50 -19.65
CA LYS A 395 -19.47 6.54 -18.41
C LYS A 395 -18.05 7.06 -18.65
N GLU A 396 -17.43 6.69 -19.77
CA GLU A 396 -16.09 7.15 -20.13
C GLU A 396 -16.07 8.65 -20.39
N LYS A 397 -17.10 9.22 -21.04
CA LYS A 397 -17.27 10.68 -21.20
C LYS A 397 -17.24 11.41 -19.86
N GLN A 398 -17.93 10.89 -18.84
CA GLN A 398 -17.89 11.46 -17.48
C GLN A 398 -16.53 11.28 -16.82
N TYR A 399 -15.84 10.17 -17.12
CA TYR A 399 -14.53 9.83 -16.56
C TYR A 399 -13.36 10.63 -17.16
N GLN A 400 -13.56 11.33 -18.29
CA GLN A 400 -12.51 12.12 -18.95
C GLN A 400 -11.92 13.23 -18.06
N ALA A 401 -12.70 13.73 -17.10
CA ALA A 401 -12.25 14.70 -16.11
C ALA A 401 -11.18 14.15 -15.14
N ASN A 402 -10.99 12.83 -15.09
CA ASN A 402 -10.00 12.22 -14.21
C ASN A 402 -8.57 12.53 -14.68
N ALA A 403 -7.71 12.99 -13.76
CA ALA A 403 -6.31 13.30 -14.05
C ALA A 403 -5.54 12.11 -14.67
N ASN A 404 -5.93 10.87 -14.39
CA ASN A 404 -5.30 9.65 -14.92
C ASN A 404 -6.05 9.04 -16.12
N TYR A 405 -7.04 9.73 -16.68
CA TYR A 405 -7.82 9.24 -17.82
C TYR A 405 -6.93 8.94 -19.06
N LEU A 406 -7.25 7.81 -19.70
CA LEU A 406 -6.78 7.35 -21.01
C LEU A 406 -8.00 6.80 -21.78
N PRO A 407 -8.08 6.99 -23.10
CA PRO A 407 -9.24 6.63 -23.93
C PRO A 407 -9.25 5.13 -24.28
N THR A 408 -8.92 4.27 -23.32
CA THR A 408 -8.70 2.84 -23.56
C THR A 408 -9.96 2.15 -24.07
N ILE A 409 -11.10 2.41 -23.43
CA ILE A 409 -12.37 1.77 -23.79
C ILE A 409 -12.86 2.33 -25.14
N LEU A 410 -12.77 3.65 -25.33
CA LEU A 410 -13.12 4.32 -26.58
C LEU A 410 -12.31 3.76 -27.75
N TRP A 411 -11.00 3.60 -27.59
CA TRP A 411 -10.13 3.11 -28.67
C TRP A 411 -10.35 1.64 -28.99
N TYR A 412 -10.56 0.78 -27.97
CA TYR A 412 -10.95 -0.61 -28.21
C TYR A 412 -12.31 -0.73 -28.90
N TYR A 413 -13.25 0.13 -28.55
CA TYR A 413 -14.56 0.20 -29.20
C TYR A 413 -14.43 0.65 -30.67
N ALA A 414 -13.74 1.75 -30.94
CA ALA A 414 -13.56 2.27 -32.30
C ALA A 414 -12.80 1.27 -33.20
N ALA A 415 -11.79 0.59 -32.65
CA ALA A 415 -11.09 -0.47 -33.38
C ALA A 415 -12.06 -1.63 -33.72
N ALA A 416 -12.92 -2.02 -32.80
CA ALA A 416 -13.94 -3.05 -33.05
C ALA A 416 -14.97 -2.62 -34.10
N GLU A 417 -15.43 -1.35 -34.09
CA GLU A 417 -16.34 -0.83 -35.11
C GLU A 417 -15.72 -0.86 -36.51
N TYR A 418 -14.45 -0.45 -36.62
CA TYR A 418 -13.73 -0.49 -37.89
C TYR A 418 -13.57 -1.91 -38.41
N LEU A 419 -13.20 -2.86 -37.54
CA LEU A 419 -12.98 -4.26 -37.91
C LEU A 419 -14.27 -5.00 -38.26
N GLU A 420 -15.42 -4.52 -37.77
CA GLU A 420 -16.75 -4.99 -38.17
C GLU A 420 -17.33 -4.18 -39.36
N GLY A 421 -16.56 -3.25 -39.93
CA GLY A 421 -16.96 -2.46 -41.11
C GLY A 421 -18.02 -1.38 -40.84
N LEU A 422 -18.25 -1.01 -39.58
CA LEU A 422 -19.25 -0.02 -39.18
C LEU A 422 -18.77 1.43 -39.38
N ILE A 423 -17.45 1.65 -39.30
CA ILE A 423 -16.82 2.94 -39.56
C ILE A 423 -15.67 2.79 -40.56
N LYS A 424 -15.31 3.89 -41.23
CA LYS A 424 -14.17 3.90 -42.18
C LYS A 424 -12.85 4.16 -41.46
N GLU A 425 -11.74 3.76 -42.08
CA GLU A 425 -10.38 3.97 -41.55
C GLU A 425 -10.10 5.45 -41.22
N LYS A 426 -10.64 6.38 -42.03
CA LYS A 426 -10.51 7.83 -41.81
C LYS A 426 -11.17 8.26 -40.49
N GLU A 427 -12.33 7.70 -40.17
CA GLU A 427 -13.07 7.99 -38.94
C GLU A 427 -12.35 7.40 -37.73
N LEU A 428 -11.88 6.15 -37.81
CA LEU A 428 -11.03 5.54 -36.78
C LEU A 428 -9.80 6.40 -36.49
N SER A 429 -9.07 6.80 -37.53
CA SER A 429 -7.86 7.61 -37.39
C SER A 429 -8.17 8.95 -36.73
N GLN A 430 -9.30 9.58 -37.07
CA GLN A 430 -9.74 10.82 -36.43
C GLN A 430 -9.99 10.63 -34.92
N ILE A 431 -10.68 9.56 -34.52
CA ILE A 431 -10.94 9.25 -33.09
C ILE A 431 -9.64 9.08 -32.29
N LEU A 432 -8.65 8.37 -32.85
CA LEU A 432 -7.34 8.22 -32.19
C LEU A 432 -6.63 9.57 -32.06
N LEU A 433 -6.60 10.36 -33.14
CA LEU A 433 -5.91 11.63 -33.19
C LEU A 433 -6.52 12.69 -32.27
N GLU A 434 -7.85 12.70 -32.07
CA GLU A 434 -8.53 13.66 -31.17
C GLU A 434 -7.97 13.66 -29.74
N PHE A 435 -7.56 12.50 -29.23
CA PHE A 435 -6.92 12.42 -27.92
C PHE A 435 -5.46 12.85 -27.95
N ILE A 436 -4.71 12.47 -29.00
CA ILE A 436 -3.30 12.89 -29.20
C ILE A 436 -3.20 14.41 -29.30
N GLU A 437 -4.17 15.06 -29.94
CA GLU A 437 -4.15 16.51 -30.07
C GLU A 437 -4.25 17.24 -28.72
N LYS A 438 -4.99 16.67 -27.79
CA LYS A 438 -5.15 17.19 -26.42
C LYS A 438 -4.02 16.77 -25.48
N LEU A 439 -3.12 15.89 -25.93
CA LEU A 439 -2.03 15.37 -25.11
C LEU A 439 -0.88 16.39 -25.06
N ASP A 440 -0.55 16.82 -23.85
CA ASP A 440 0.62 17.67 -23.59
C ASP A 440 1.90 16.81 -23.46
N GLY A 441 3.00 17.27 -24.03
CA GLY A 441 4.31 16.61 -23.97
C GLY A 441 4.92 16.54 -22.58
N ALA A 442 4.53 17.44 -21.67
CA ALA A 442 4.89 17.35 -20.26
C ALA A 442 4.09 16.27 -19.49
N SER A 443 3.06 15.68 -20.10
CA SER A 443 2.21 14.71 -19.42
C SER A 443 2.90 13.34 -19.29
N GLY A 444 2.89 12.78 -18.08
CA GLY A 444 3.32 11.38 -17.86
C GLY A 444 2.44 10.32 -18.57
N LYS A 445 1.44 10.75 -19.34
CA LYS A 445 0.48 9.88 -20.04
C LYS A 445 1.01 9.33 -21.37
N THR A 446 1.97 10.01 -22.00
CA THR A 446 2.51 9.64 -23.32
C THR A 446 2.96 8.18 -23.41
N ARG A 447 3.64 7.67 -22.38
CA ARG A 447 4.03 6.25 -22.34
C ARG A 447 2.84 5.30 -22.32
N HIS A 448 1.81 5.60 -21.55
CA HIS A 448 0.62 4.74 -21.49
C HIS A 448 -0.16 4.76 -22.80
N VAL A 449 -0.17 5.90 -23.50
CA VAL A 449 -0.71 6.00 -24.85
C VAL A 449 0.08 5.13 -25.83
N VAL A 450 1.42 5.13 -25.73
CA VAL A 450 2.28 4.25 -26.53
C VAL A 450 1.99 2.78 -26.26
N ASP A 451 1.86 2.39 -24.99
CA ASP A 451 1.55 1.00 -24.61
C ASP A 451 0.17 0.58 -25.19
N LEU A 452 -0.82 1.47 -25.15
CA LEU A 452 -2.14 1.23 -25.74
C LEU A 452 -2.09 1.12 -27.27
N LEU A 453 -1.31 1.98 -27.95
CA LEU A 453 -1.10 1.88 -29.39
C LEU A 453 -0.39 0.57 -29.77
N LYS A 454 0.55 0.08 -28.96
CA LYS A 454 1.18 -1.23 -29.16
C LYS A 454 0.17 -2.38 -29.08
N GLN A 455 -0.79 -2.31 -28.16
CA GLN A 455 -1.87 -3.29 -28.05
C GLN A 455 -2.80 -3.27 -29.28
N LEU A 456 -3.02 -2.09 -29.87
CA LEU A 456 -3.88 -1.91 -31.06
C LEU A 456 -3.18 -2.23 -32.39
N LYS A 457 -1.85 -2.05 -32.47
CA LYS A 457 -1.07 -2.18 -33.71
C LYS A 457 -1.29 -3.51 -34.46
N PRO A 458 -1.39 -4.69 -33.81
CA PRO A 458 -1.67 -5.94 -34.49
C PRO A 458 -3.03 -5.99 -35.20
N HIS A 459 -3.98 -5.15 -34.80
CA HIS A 459 -5.35 -5.15 -35.29
C HIS A 459 -5.62 -4.02 -36.30
N ILE A 460 -5.04 -2.83 -36.06
CA ILE A 460 -5.28 -1.62 -36.86
C ILE A 460 -3.96 -0.89 -37.22
N PRO A 461 -3.01 -1.56 -37.91
CA PRO A 461 -1.64 -1.06 -38.09
C PRO A 461 -1.58 0.30 -38.78
N VAL A 462 -2.38 0.51 -39.83
CA VAL A 462 -2.35 1.76 -40.61
C VAL A 462 -2.78 2.98 -39.78
N SER A 463 -3.87 2.86 -39.01
CA SER A 463 -4.34 3.94 -38.14
C SER A 463 -3.38 4.19 -36.98
N VAL A 464 -2.73 3.14 -36.46
CA VAL A 464 -1.69 3.28 -35.43
C VAL A 464 -0.46 3.99 -35.97
N ASP A 465 0.03 3.62 -37.16
CA ASP A 465 1.20 4.26 -37.76
C ASP A 465 0.96 5.75 -38.04
N LYS A 466 -0.23 6.12 -38.54
CA LYS A 466 -0.66 7.53 -38.68
C LYS A 466 -0.69 8.28 -37.35
N THR A 467 -1.13 7.60 -36.29
CA THR A 467 -1.17 8.18 -34.94
C THR A 467 0.26 8.36 -34.39
N GLN A 468 1.15 7.41 -34.64
CA GLN A 468 2.57 7.51 -34.28
C GLN A 468 3.27 8.64 -35.03
N ASP A 469 3.01 8.82 -36.33
CA ASP A 469 3.50 9.96 -37.12
C ASP A 469 3.15 11.28 -36.45
N ARG A 470 1.87 11.45 -36.10
CA ARG A 470 1.42 12.66 -35.44
C ARG A 470 2.07 12.87 -34.06
N MET A 471 2.28 11.81 -33.30
CA MET A 471 2.99 11.88 -32.03
C MET A 471 4.46 12.29 -32.21
N VAL A 472 5.13 11.84 -33.27
CA VAL A 472 6.50 12.27 -33.60
C VAL A 472 6.52 13.75 -34.00
N GLU A 473 5.58 14.20 -34.84
CA GLU A 473 5.43 15.62 -35.22
C GLU A 473 5.24 16.53 -34.01
N LYS A 474 4.48 16.08 -33.00
CA LYS A 474 4.26 16.82 -31.74
C LYS A 474 5.43 16.69 -30.75
N GLY A 475 6.51 15.98 -31.09
CA GLY A 475 7.62 15.73 -30.18
C GLY A 475 7.27 14.83 -28.99
N LEU A 476 6.15 14.10 -29.05
CA LEU A 476 5.71 13.15 -28.02
C LEU A 476 6.46 11.81 -28.13
N LEU A 477 6.96 11.48 -29.32
CA LEU A 477 7.78 10.31 -29.60
C LEU A 477 9.03 10.69 -30.38
N VAL A 478 10.14 10.00 -30.09
CA VAL A 478 11.40 10.16 -30.83
C VAL A 478 11.45 9.21 -32.03
N PHE A 479 10.96 7.98 -31.87
CA PHE A 479 10.94 6.95 -32.92
C PHE A 479 9.64 6.14 -32.87
N LYS A 480 9.23 5.61 -34.03
CA LYS A 480 8.15 4.64 -34.13
C LYS A 480 8.60 3.28 -33.57
N PHE A 481 7.65 2.53 -33.04
CA PHE A 481 7.81 1.14 -32.59
C PHE A 481 7.14 0.16 -33.55
#